data_AF-A0A7S4C5S1-F1
#
_entry.id   AF-A0A7S4C5S1-F1
#
_cell.length_a   1.000
_cell.length_b   1.000
_cell.length_c   1.000
_cell.angle_alpha   90.00
_cell.angle_beta   90.00
_cell.angle_gamma   90.00
#
_symmetry.space_group_name_H-M   'P 1'
#
loop_
_entity.id
_entity.type
_entity.pdbx_description
1 polymer ?
#
loop_
_entity_poly.entity_id
_entity_poly.type
_entity_poly.pdbx_seq_one_letter_code
_entity_poly.pdbx_strand_id
1 'polypeptide(L)'
;NSVPVKMSRCACAAASLLLLPLLLIILALALPPSPCDTTLQIGKLSDGAGTRPGALSAHTVKGQSRRQQTSSAATAIWIQEPDDASPKKQQMGDTLAESTCKPPDRLRLVVGIITAPSHFDRRVWIRQKLRVSEAACRGVRVLFILGSRNHMTRSQQLAVRQEHQAHGDMLFVLARDYLPHAVAEKSLAWWLYADARLSADWFVKTDDDSLASLPRLEA
;
A
#
# COMPACT_ATOMS: atom_id res chain seq x y z
N ASN A 1 57.34 29.07 -61.49
CA ASN A 1 57.05 27.62 -61.34
C ASN A 1 55.91 27.42 -60.38
N SER A 2 54.71 27.41 -60.93
CA SER A 2 53.44 27.42 -60.21
C SER A 2 52.94 25.99 -60.04
N VAL A 3 52.75 25.54 -58.80
CA VAL A 3 52.23 24.20 -58.47
C VAL A 3 50.71 24.28 -58.30
N PRO A 4 49.90 23.41 -58.92
CA PRO A 4 48.45 23.41 -58.74
C PRO A 4 48.05 22.64 -57.47
N VAL A 5 47.24 23.27 -56.63
CA VAL A 5 46.60 22.67 -55.44
C VAL A 5 45.30 21.98 -55.87
N LYS A 6 45.21 20.67 -55.67
CA LYS A 6 43.99 19.86 -55.84
C LYS A 6 43.11 19.97 -54.59
N MET A 7 41.93 20.58 -54.71
CA MET A 7 40.89 20.51 -53.68
C MET A 7 40.03 19.24 -53.89
N SER A 8 40.08 18.33 -52.93
CA SER A 8 39.22 17.15 -52.86
C SER A 8 37.95 17.48 -52.08
N ARG A 9 36.79 17.22 -52.69
CA ARG A 9 35.47 17.34 -52.06
C ARG A 9 35.11 15.99 -51.42
N CYS A 10 35.01 15.95 -50.09
CA CYS A 10 34.31 14.90 -49.35
C CYS A 10 33.16 15.53 -48.58
N ALA A 11 31.96 15.45 -49.15
CA ALA A 11 30.70 15.67 -48.46
C ALA A 11 29.75 14.51 -48.84
N CYS A 12 28.79 14.22 -47.96
CA CYS A 12 27.79 13.14 -48.01
C CYS A 12 28.17 11.83 -47.32
N ALA A 13 27.99 11.78 -45.99
CA ALA A 13 27.43 10.62 -45.27
C ALA A 13 27.26 10.93 -43.77
N ALA A 14 26.28 11.77 -43.39
CA ALA A 14 25.99 12.01 -41.96
C ALA A 14 24.50 12.33 -41.67
N ALA A 15 23.57 11.91 -42.53
CA ALA A 15 22.14 12.20 -42.34
C ALA A 15 21.26 10.98 -41.97
N SER A 16 21.79 9.75 -41.94
CA SER A 16 20.97 8.54 -41.78
C SER A 16 20.81 8.01 -40.35
N LEU A 17 21.44 8.62 -39.33
CA LEU A 17 21.41 8.09 -37.95
C LEU A 17 20.30 8.68 -37.05
N LEU A 18 19.58 9.70 -37.50
CA LEU A 18 18.51 10.34 -36.69
C LEU A 18 17.09 9.85 -37.00
N LEU A 19 16.88 9.10 -38.08
CA LEU A 19 15.53 8.63 -38.47
C LEU A 19 15.09 7.35 -37.75
N LEU A 20 16.04 6.49 -37.36
CA LEU A 20 15.77 5.24 -36.63
C LEU A 20 15.07 5.43 -35.27
N PRO A 21 15.50 6.33 -34.38
CA PRO A 21 14.81 6.51 -33.09
C PRO A 21 13.41 7.11 -33.27
N LEU A 22 13.21 7.99 -34.26
CA LEU A 22 11.90 8.59 -34.52
C LEU A 22 10.89 7.54 -35.05
N LEU A 23 11.34 6.63 -35.92
CA LEU A 23 10.50 5.55 -36.44
C LEU A 23 10.05 4.58 -35.33
N LEU A 24 10.93 4.27 -34.37
CA LEU A 24 10.59 3.41 -33.22
C LEU A 24 9.56 4.05 -32.28
N ILE A 25 9.63 5.36 -32.07
CA ILE A 25 8.63 6.10 -31.27
C ILE A 25 7.26 6.08 -31.96
N ILE A 26 7.21 6.34 -33.27
CA ILE A 26 5.96 6.29 -34.04
C ILE A 26 5.36 4.88 -34.02
N LEU A 27 6.19 3.84 -34.16
CA LEU A 27 5.72 2.45 -34.11
C LEU A 27 5.17 2.06 -32.72
N ALA A 28 5.79 2.56 -31.64
CA ALA A 28 5.30 2.34 -30.28
C ALA A 28 3.96 3.03 -29.99
N LEU A 29 3.68 4.16 -30.64
CA LEU A 29 2.41 4.89 -30.51
C LEU A 29 1.29 4.33 -31.41
N ALA A 30 1.65 3.62 -32.48
CA ALA A 30 0.69 3.07 -33.44
C ALA A 30 0.15 1.68 -33.05
N LEU A 31 0.73 1.03 -32.04
CA LEU A 31 0.22 -0.25 -31.55
C LEU A 31 -1.03 -0.02 -30.67
N PRO A 32 -2.20 -0.57 -31.04
CA PRO A 32 -3.39 -0.46 -30.21
C PRO A 32 -3.15 -1.11 -28.85
N PRO A 33 -3.72 -0.56 -27.76
CA PRO A 33 -3.60 -1.18 -26.45
C PRO A 33 -4.16 -2.60 -26.52
N SER A 34 -3.33 -3.58 -26.15
CA SER A 34 -3.74 -4.98 -26.13
C SER A 34 -4.96 -5.13 -25.21
N PRO A 35 -6.08 -5.69 -25.69
CA PRO A 35 -7.23 -5.94 -24.84
C PRO A 35 -6.83 -6.97 -23.78
N CYS A 36 -6.74 -6.53 -22.53
CA CYS A 36 -6.63 -7.41 -21.38
C CYS A 36 -8.00 -8.05 -21.12
N ASP A 37 -8.39 -9.01 -21.96
CA ASP A 37 -9.50 -9.92 -21.66
C ASP A 37 -9.01 -10.97 -20.67
N THR A 38 -9.23 -10.72 -19.37
CA THR A 38 -9.21 -11.78 -18.35
C THR A 38 -10.65 -12.16 -18.04
N THR A 39 -11.30 -12.82 -19.00
CA THR A 39 -12.57 -13.51 -18.76
C THR A 39 -12.28 -14.79 -17.97
N LEU A 40 -12.38 -14.68 -16.65
CA LEU A 40 -12.15 -15.77 -15.72
C LEU A 40 -13.36 -16.72 -15.78
N GLN A 41 -13.18 -17.88 -16.42
CA GLN A 41 -14.18 -18.93 -16.43
C GLN A 41 -14.48 -19.42 -15.00
N ILE A 42 -15.74 -19.31 -14.62
CA ILE A 42 -16.30 -19.91 -13.41
C ILE A 42 -16.49 -21.41 -13.70
N GLY A 43 -15.49 -22.22 -13.34
CA GLY A 43 -15.61 -23.66 -13.32
C GLY A 43 -16.44 -24.11 -12.11
N LYS A 44 -17.61 -24.71 -12.37
CA LYS A 44 -18.34 -25.54 -11.41
C LYS A 44 -17.43 -26.70 -10.99
N LEU A 45 -17.08 -26.76 -9.70
CA LEU A 45 -16.52 -27.98 -9.11
C LEU A 45 -17.60 -28.68 -8.29
N SER A 46 -17.85 -29.91 -8.70
CA SER A 46 -18.76 -30.90 -8.12
C SER A 46 -18.26 -31.35 -6.75
N ASP A 47 -19.19 -31.48 -5.81
CA ASP A 47 -18.99 -32.16 -4.54
C ASP A 47 -18.73 -33.65 -4.79
N GLY A 48 -17.54 -34.11 -4.42
CA GLY A 48 -17.15 -35.52 -4.38
C GLY A 48 -16.79 -35.89 -2.95
N ALA A 49 -17.71 -36.57 -2.28
CA ALA A 49 -17.51 -37.19 -0.98
C ALA A 49 -16.46 -38.31 -1.06
N GLY A 50 -15.52 -38.35 -0.11
CA GLY A 50 -14.55 -39.44 -0.02
C GLY A 50 -13.56 -39.36 1.15
N THR A 51 -13.90 -40.07 2.22
CA THR A 51 -12.99 -40.98 2.96
C THR A 51 -11.89 -40.39 3.88
N ARG A 52 -12.15 -40.47 5.19
CA ARG A 52 -11.18 -40.54 6.33
C ARG A 52 -10.62 -41.98 6.48
N PRO A 53 -9.68 -42.29 7.40
CA PRO A 53 -8.57 -41.52 8.00
C PRO A 53 -7.23 -42.30 8.02
N GLY A 54 -6.10 -41.60 8.19
CA GLY A 54 -4.80 -42.19 8.52
C GLY A 54 -4.27 -41.61 9.83
N ALA A 55 -4.36 -42.40 10.90
CA ALA A 55 -3.79 -42.08 12.21
C ALA A 55 -2.28 -42.41 12.21
N LEU A 56 -1.45 -41.44 12.60
CA LEU A 56 -0.08 -41.71 13.03
C LEU A 56 0.13 -41.14 14.44
N SER A 57 0.45 -42.08 15.31
CA SER A 57 0.68 -41.97 16.74
C SER A 57 2.02 -41.27 17.01
N ALA A 58 2.02 -40.23 17.86
CA ALA A 58 3.23 -39.67 18.43
C ALA A 58 3.24 -39.93 19.94
N HIS A 59 4.37 -40.48 20.38
CA HIS A 59 4.65 -40.97 21.71
C HIS A 59 4.58 -39.89 22.79
N THR A 60 3.79 -40.24 23.81
CA THR A 60 4.00 -40.06 25.25
C THR A 60 5.25 -39.30 25.71
N VAL A 61 5.06 -38.12 26.30
CA VAL A 61 5.89 -37.63 27.41
C VAL A 61 4.97 -37.33 28.58
N LYS A 62 5.13 -38.12 29.65
CA LYS A 62 4.49 -37.96 30.95
C LYS A 62 5.11 -36.76 31.66
N GLY A 63 4.26 -35.81 32.05
CA GLY A 63 4.59 -34.76 33.02
C GLY A 63 3.37 -34.51 33.89
N GLN A 64 3.10 -35.44 34.82
CA GLN A 64 2.13 -35.22 35.89
C GLN A 64 2.69 -34.16 36.84
N SER A 65 2.08 -32.98 36.89
CA SER A 65 2.07 -32.18 38.11
C SER A 65 0.63 -31.93 38.56
N ARG A 66 0.49 -32.03 39.87
CA ARG A 66 -0.70 -32.40 40.62
C ARG A 66 -1.63 -31.21 40.81
N ARG A 67 -2.92 -31.48 40.61
CA ARG A 67 -4.10 -30.81 41.19
C ARG A 67 -3.81 -29.92 42.40
N GLN A 68 -4.33 -28.71 42.37
CA GLN A 68 -5.25 -28.24 43.40
C GLN A 68 -6.35 -27.38 42.76
N GLN A 69 -7.57 -27.92 42.78
CA GLN A 69 -8.82 -27.21 42.57
C GLN A 69 -9.20 -26.54 43.89
N THR A 70 -9.51 -25.25 43.85
CA THR A 70 -10.51 -24.66 44.73
C THR A 70 -11.41 -23.78 43.90
N SER A 71 -12.64 -24.28 43.76
CA SER A 71 -13.82 -23.57 43.28
C SER A 71 -14.10 -22.35 44.14
N SER A 72 -14.31 -21.19 43.51
CA SER A 72 -15.10 -20.11 44.10
C SER A 72 -16.09 -19.62 43.05
N ALA A 73 -17.35 -19.99 43.28
CA ALA A 73 -18.48 -19.51 42.52
C ALA A 73 -18.70 -18.03 42.88
N ALA A 74 -18.43 -17.13 41.94
CA ALA A 74 -18.82 -15.74 42.07
C ALA A 74 -20.31 -15.63 41.71
N THR A 75 -21.12 -15.53 42.76
CA THR A 75 -22.53 -15.14 42.71
C THR A 75 -22.65 -13.79 42.01
N ALA A 76 -23.30 -13.78 40.84
CA ALA A 76 -23.72 -12.57 40.16
C ALA A 76 -24.85 -11.91 40.97
N ILE A 77 -24.55 -10.78 41.62
CA ILE A 77 -25.54 -9.91 42.24
C ILE A 77 -26.08 -9.00 41.14
N TRP A 78 -27.34 -9.21 40.79
CA TRP A 78 -28.12 -8.27 39.97
C TRP A 78 -28.53 -7.10 40.86
N ILE A 79 -27.95 -5.93 40.61
CA ILE A 79 -28.43 -4.66 41.15
C ILE A 79 -29.32 -4.05 40.06
N GLN A 80 -30.62 -3.97 40.32
CA GLN A 80 -31.56 -3.17 39.55
C GLN A 80 -31.28 -1.70 39.82
N GLU A 81 -30.81 -0.97 38.79
CA GLU A 81 -30.82 0.49 38.80
C GLU A 81 -32.24 1.00 38.55
N PRO A 82 -32.68 2.06 39.28
CA PRO A 82 -34.00 2.62 39.10
C PRO A 82 -34.14 3.36 37.77
N ASP A 83 -35.19 2.97 37.03
CA ASP A 83 -35.77 3.68 35.90
C ASP A 83 -36.27 5.06 36.37
N ASP A 84 -35.50 6.13 36.15
CA ASP A 84 -36.05 7.49 36.06
C ASP A 84 -35.02 8.51 35.58
N ALA A 85 -34.90 8.68 34.26
CA ALA A 85 -34.53 9.97 33.67
C ALA A 85 -34.86 9.96 32.17
N SER A 86 -36.01 10.56 31.84
CA SER A 86 -36.38 10.94 30.48
C SER A 86 -35.24 11.70 29.77
N PRO A 87 -34.73 11.23 28.62
CA PRO A 87 -33.76 11.99 27.85
C PRO A 87 -34.47 13.18 27.20
N LYS A 88 -34.11 14.40 27.65
CA LYS A 88 -34.44 15.63 26.94
C LYS A 88 -33.86 15.53 25.53
N LYS A 89 -34.73 15.50 24.52
CA LYS A 89 -34.38 15.69 23.10
C LYS A 89 -33.79 17.09 22.92
N GLN A 90 -32.50 17.25 23.20
CA GLN A 90 -31.73 18.34 22.64
C GLN A 90 -31.47 17.99 21.19
N GLN A 91 -32.28 18.58 20.30
CA GLN A 91 -31.92 18.76 18.90
C GLN A 91 -30.67 19.65 18.85
N MET A 92 -29.49 19.06 19.01
CA MET A 92 -28.25 19.61 18.50
C MET A 92 -28.27 19.44 16.98
N GLY A 93 -28.93 20.40 16.33
CA GLY A 93 -28.71 20.69 14.92
C GLY A 93 -27.41 21.44 14.77
N ASP A 94 -26.29 20.80 15.08
CA ASP A 94 -25.00 21.20 14.53
C ASP A 94 -24.80 20.35 13.28
N THR A 95 -25.21 20.93 12.16
CA THR A 95 -24.73 20.58 10.83
C THR A 95 -23.20 20.64 10.91
N LEU A 96 -22.56 19.51 11.20
CA LEU A 96 -21.15 19.28 10.95
C LEU A 96 -20.99 19.43 9.44
N ALA A 97 -20.87 20.68 8.99
CA ALA A 97 -20.39 20.99 7.66
C ALA A 97 -19.03 20.30 7.61
N GLU A 98 -19.03 19.14 6.96
CA GLU A 98 -17.85 18.38 6.62
C GLU A 98 -17.00 19.32 5.78
N SER A 99 -16.16 20.08 6.47
CA SER A 99 -15.34 21.12 5.88
C SER A 99 -14.40 20.39 4.96
N THR A 100 -14.78 20.33 3.69
CA THR A 100 -14.13 19.54 2.67
C THR A 100 -12.85 20.29 2.36
N CYS A 101 -11.86 19.95 3.14
CA CYS A 101 -10.59 20.60 3.11
C CYS A 101 -9.88 20.19 1.81
N LYS A 102 -9.64 21.18 0.94
CA LYS A 102 -8.96 20.95 -0.32
C LYS A 102 -7.44 20.93 -0.06
N PRO A 103 -6.73 19.85 -0.42
CA PRO A 103 -5.27 19.83 -0.31
C PRO A 103 -4.66 20.92 -1.21
N PRO A 104 -3.55 21.54 -0.80
CA PRO A 104 -2.86 22.55 -1.61
C PRO A 104 -2.31 21.94 -2.90
N ASP A 105 -2.17 22.77 -3.95
CA ASP A 105 -1.70 22.32 -5.26
C ASP A 105 -0.25 21.78 -5.22
N ARG A 106 0.57 22.28 -4.29
CA ARG A 106 1.93 21.80 -4.02
C ARG A 106 1.98 21.17 -2.64
N LEU A 107 2.50 19.94 -2.58
CA LEU A 107 2.68 19.21 -1.32
C LEU A 107 3.89 19.76 -0.57
N ARG A 108 3.77 19.91 0.75
CA ARG A 108 4.89 20.27 1.61
C ARG A 108 5.73 19.05 1.93
N LEU A 109 5.07 17.95 2.28
CA LEU A 109 5.71 16.74 2.78
C LEU A 109 5.03 15.50 2.20
N VAL A 110 5.83 14.55 1.74
CA VAL A 110 5.35 13.21 1.39
C VAL A 110 6.04 12.18 2.27
N VAL A 111 5.25 11.37 2.96
CA VAL A 111 5.73 10.30 3.85
C VAL A 111 5.45 8.95 3.22
N GLY A 112 6.50 8.27 2.77
CA GLY A 112 6.45 6.87 2.34
C GLY A 112 6.63 5.94 3.55
N ILE A 113 5.63 5.14 3.86
CA ILE A 113 5.63 4.16 4.95
C ILE A 113 5.81 2.77 4.36
N ILE A 114 6.99 2.18 4.54
CA ILE A 114 7.28 0.83 4.07
C ILE A 114 6.50 -0.18 4.93
N THR A 115 5.64 -0.97 4.31
CA THR A 115 4.74 -1.90 5.01
C THR A 115 4.60 -3.22 4.26
N ALA A 116 3.93 -4.21 4.86
CA ALA A 116 3.66 -5.52 4.25
C ALA A 116 2.16 -5.76 4.08
N PRO A 117 1.71 -6.58 3.12
CA PRO A 117 0.29 -6.86 2.91
C PRO A 117 -0.47 -7.27 4.19
N SER A 118 0.16 -8.10 5.03
CA SER A 118 -0.40 -8.61 6.29
C SER A 118 -0.51 -7.56 7.40
N HIS A 119 0.12 -6.40 7.28
CA HIS A 119 0.14 -5.38 8.33
C HIS A 119 -1.05 -4.40 8.25
N PHE A 120 -2.24 -4.93 7.99
CA PHE A 120 -3.46 -4.12 7.86
C PHE A 120 -3.74 -3.29 9.12
N ASP A 121 -3.70 -3.91 10.30
CA ASP A 121 -3.98 -3.23 11.57
C ASP A 121 -2.98 -2.12 11.87
N ARG A 122 -1.70 -2.29 11.48
CA ARG A 122 -0.68 -1.24 11.61
C ARG A 122 -1.02 -0.04 10.74
N ARG A 123 -1.43 -0.26 9.49
CA ARG A 123 -1.83 0.83 8.58
C ARG A 123 -3.05 1.58 9.11
N VAL A 124 -4.06 0.86 9.61
CA VAL A 124 -5.24 1.47 10.26
C VAL A 124 -4.81 2.34 11.44
N TRP A 125 -3.97 1.81 12.33
CA TRP A 125 -3.48 2.55 13.49
C TRP A 125 -2.68 3.78 13.09
N ILE A 126 -1.77 3.66 12.12
CA ILE A 126 -0.97 4.78 11.61
C ILE A 126 -1.87 5.86 11.00
N ARG A 127 -2.87 5.50 10.19
CA ARG A 127 -3.82 6.48 9.61
C ARG A 127 -4.49 7.32 10.69
N GLN A 128 -4.93 6.66 11.76
CA GLN A 128 -5.57 7.32 12.90
C GLN A 128 -4.59 8.21 13.65
N LYS A 129 -3.39 7.72 13.96
CA LYS A 129 -2.40 8.47 14.76
C LYS A 129 -1.80 9.65 14.02
N LEU A 130 -1.55 9.50 12.72
CA LEU A 130 -1.06 10.58 11.88
C LEU A 130 -2.16 11.54 11.43
N ARG A 131 -3.45 11.22 11.68
CA ARG A 131 -4.60 12.02 11.25
C ARG A 131 -4.51 12.34 9.77
N VAL A 132 -4.37 11.30 8.94
CA VAL A 132 -3.97 11.41 7.52
C VAL A 132 -4.88 12.36 6.73
N SER A 133 -6.19 12.32 6.98
CA SER A 133 -7.15 13.23 6.32
C SER A 133 -6.89 14.69 6.68
N GLU A 134 -6.65 14.98 7.96
CA GLU A 134 -6.32 16.34 8.42
C GLU A 134 -4.88 16.75 8.06
N ALA A 135 -3.96 15.81 7.87
CA ALA A 135 -2.62 16.08 7.40
C ALA A 135 -2.63 16.45 5.91
N ALA A 136 -3.49 15.81 5.11
CA ALA A 136 -3.68 16.14 3.69
C ALA A 136 -4.07 17.62 3.48
N CYS A 137 -4.89 18.16 4.37
CA CYS A 137 -5.22 19.58 4.42
C CYS A 137 -4.03 20.51 4.49
N ARG A 138 -2.98 20.09 5.20
CA ARG A 138 -1.77 20.87 5.43
C ARG A 138 -0.71 20.61 4.35
N GLY A 139 -1.08 19.92 3.28
CA GLY A 139 -0.17 19.54 2.20
C GLY A 139 0.74 18.37 2.55
N VAL A 140 0.35 17.53 3.52
CA VAL A 140 1.08 16.31 3.87
C VAL A 140 0.39 15.10 3.25
N ARG A 141 1.11 14.37 2.40
CA ARG A 141 0.61 13.12 1.81
C ARG A 141 1.31 11.92 2.45
N VAL A 142 0.53 11.01 3.02
CA VAL A 142 1.04 9.74 3.53
C VAL A 142 0.74 8.65 2.50
N LEU A 143 1.74 7.83 2.18
CA LEU A 143 1.62 6.72 1.23
C LEU A 143 2.15 5.43 1.87
N PHE A 144 1.33 4.37 1.89
CA PHE A 144 1.73 3.04 2.31
C PHE A 144 2.34 2.27 1.15
N ILE A 145 3.61 1.90 1.28
CA ILE A 145 4.42 1.33 0.20
C ILE A 145 4.47 -0.19 0.31
N LEU A 146 3.91 -0.88 -0.69
CA LEU A 146 3.94 -2.33 -0.82
C LEU A 146 4.73 -2.75 -2.07
N GLY A 147 5.29 -3.96 -2.05
CA GLY A 147 5.90 -4.57 -3.22
C GLY A 147 4.84 -5.13 -4.16
N SER A 148 4.97 -4.85 -5.46
CA SER A 148 4.09 -5.44 -6.48
C SER A 148 4.31 -6.95 -6.64
N ARG A 149 5.49 -7.47 -6.26
CA ARG A 149 5.80 -8.90 -6.26
C ARG A 149 5.66 -9.45 -4.84
N ASN A 150 4.54 -10.07 -4.55
CA ASN A 150 4.20 -10.57 -3.22
C ASN A 150 3.61 -11.98 -3.30
N HIS A 151 3.61 -12.69 -2.17
CA HIS A 151 2.97 -14.00 -2.01
C HIS A 151 1.67 -13.87 -1.21
N MET A 152 0.86 -12.86 -1.53
CA MET A 152 -0.41 -12.66 -0.84
C MET A 152 -1.36 -13.84 -1.06
N THR A 153 -2.02 -14.29 0.00
CA THR A 153 -3.16 -15.19 -0.12
C THR A 153 -4.33 -14.48 -0.82
N ARG A 154 -5.31 -15.24 -1.33
CA ARG A 154 -6.51 -14.66 -1.96
C ARG A 154 -7.27 -13.70 -1.02
N SER A 155 -7.35 -14.03 0.27
CA SER A 155 -7.98 -13.16 1.28
C SER A 155 -7.20 -11.86 1.49
N GLN A 156 -5.87 -11.93 1.53
CA GLN A 156 -5.02 -10.73 1.63
C GLN A 156 -5.15 -9.85 0.39
N GLN A 157 -5.16 -10.43 -0.81
CA GLN A 157 -5.36 -9.67 -2.05
C GLN A 157 -6.70 -8.93 -2.07
N LEU A 158 -7.77 -9.57 -1.57
CA LEU A 158 -9.08 -8.94 -1.47
C LEU A 158 -9.07 -7.80 -0.45
N ALA A 159 -8.53 -8.03 0.75
CA ALA A 159 -8.47 -7.01 1.80
C ALA A 159 -7.63 -5.80 1.36
N VAL A 160 -6.46 -6.02 0.78
CA VAL A 160 -5.59 -4.97 0.26
C VAL A 160 -6.26 -4.20 -0.89
N ARG A 161 -7.00 -4.88 -1.77
CA ARG A 161 -7.77 -4.20 -2.83
C ARG A 161 -8.86 -3.30 -2.27
N GLN A 162 -9.61 -3.79 -1.28
CA GLN A 162 -10.65 -3.01 -0.60
C GLN A 162 -10.05 -1.81 0.12
N GLU A 163 -8.92 -2.00 0.81
CA GLU A 163 -8.17 -0.93 1.46
C GLU A 163 -7.71 0.14 0.46
N HIS A 164 -7.16 -0.28 -0.68
CA HIS A 164 -6.72 0.64 -1.73
C HIS A 164 -7.88 1.52 -2.23
N GLN A 165 -9.03 0.89 -2.47
CA GLN A 165 -10.23 1.58 -2.95
C GLN A 165 -10.80 2.53 -1.90
N ALA A 166 -10.77 2.14 -0.62
CA ALA A 166 -11.32 2.93 0.47
C ALA A 166 -10.49 4.16 0.81
N HIS A 167 -9.15 4.07 0.74
CA HIS A 167 -8.26 5.11 1.27
C HIS A 167 -7.44 5.84 0.20
N GLY A 168 -7.17 5.23 -0.96
CA GLY A 168 -6.40 5.87 -2.04
C GLY A 168 -4.94 6.21 -1.68
N ASP A 169 -4.45 5.70 -0.54
CA ASP A 169 -3.14 6.04 0.04
C ASP A 169 -2.13 4.89 -0.04
N MET A 170 -2.44 3.84 -0.81
CA MET A 170 -1.51 2.73 -1.05
C MET A 170 -0.79 2.88 -2.38
N LEU A 171 0.50 2.58 -2.37
CA LEU A 171 1.36 2.57 -3.55
C LEU A 171 2.07 1.22 -3.68
N PHE A 172 1.92 0.58 -4.84
CA PHE A 172 2.67 -0.61 -5.19
C PHE A 172 3.88 -0.23 -6.03
N VAL A 173 5.07 -0.55 -5.53
CA VAL A 173 6.34 -0.30 -6.22
C VAL A 173 6.93 -1.61 -6.76
N LEU A 174 7.81 -1.52 -7.76
CA LEU A 174 8.46 -2.70 -8.35
C LEU A 174 9.53 -3.28 -7.40
N ALA A 175 9.06 -3.98 -6.37
CA ALA A 175 9.88 -4.60 -5.32
C ALA A 175 9.25 -5.93 -4.87
N ARG A 176 10.05 -6.79 -4.24
CA ARG A 176 9.63 -8.08 -3.71
C ARG A 176 9.35 -8.00 -2.21
N ASP A 177 8.16 -8.41 -1.79
CA ASP A 177 7.76 -8.39 -0.36
C ASP A 177 8.17 -9.64 0.43
N TYR A 178 8.56 -10.72 -0.26
CA TYR A 178 8.86 -12.01 0.36
C TYR A 178 10.35 -12.24 0.65
N LEU A 179 11.21 -11.24 0.41
CA LEU A 179 12.64 -11.35 0.63
C LEU A 179 13.05 -10.80 2.01
N PRO A 180 14.13 -11.32 2.63
CA PRO A 180 14.66 -10.76 3.87
C PRO A 180 15.04 -9.27 3.77
N HIS A 181 15.43 -8.82 2.57
CA HIS A 181 15.79 -7.42 2.27
C HIS A 181 14.67 -6.67 1.53
N ALA A 182 13.41 -7.11 1.65
CA ALA A 182 12.25 -6.47 1.03
C ALA A 182 12.14 -4.98 1.37
N VAL A 183 12.50 -4.58 2.60
CA VAL A 183 12.49 -3.18 3.05
C VAL A 183 13.45 -2.34 2.22
N ALA A 184 14.66 -2.85 1.92
CA ALA A 184 15.65 -2.13 1.13
C ALA A 184 15.19 -1.97 -0.34
N GLU A 185 14.66 -3.02 -0.96
CA GLU A 185 14.11 -2.94 -2.32
C GLU A 185 12.97 -1.93 -2.42
N LYS A 186 12.02 -1.99 -1.47
CA LYS A 186 10.90 -1.05 -1.43
C LYS A 186 11.36 0.38 -1.18
N SER A 187 12.36 0.57 -0.32
CA SER A 187 12.90 1.90 -0.03
C SER A 187 13.52 2.51 -1.29
N LEU A 188 14.34 1.76 -2.03
CA LEU A 188 14.91 2.23 -3.29
C LEU A 188 13.83 2.55 -4.32
N ALA A 189 12.87 1.63 -4.50
CA ALA A 189 11.78 1.81 -5.46
C ALA A 189 10.85 2.98 -5.07
N TRP A 190 10.65 3.22 -3.78
CA TRP A 190 9.95 4.39 -3.26
C TRP A 190 10.64 5.69 -3.65
N TRP A 191 11.95 5.81 -3.39
CA TRP A 191 12.71 7.02 -3.73
C TRP A 191 12.68 7.32 -5.23
N LEU A 192 12.86 6.29 -6.07
CA LEU A 192 12.76 6.43 -7.53
C LEU A 192 11.35 6.87 -7.98
N TYR A 193 10.30 6.31 -7.36
CA TYR A 193 8.93 6.73 -7.66
C TYR A 193 8.67 8.17 -7.23
N ALA A 194 9.08 8.54 -6.01
CA ALA A 194 8.84 9.85 -5.43
C ALA A 194 9.48 10.95 -6.29
N ASP A 195 10.76 10.80 -6.64
CA ASP A 195 11.50 11.73 -7.50
C ASP A 195 10.85 11.89 -8.88
N ALA A 196 10.42 10.77 -9.50
CA ALA A 196 9.91 10.80 -10.86
C ALA A 196 8.43 11.22 -10.98
N ARG A 197 7.62 11.08 -9.92
CA ARG A 197 6.15 11.17 -10.02
C ARG A 197 5.51 12.16 -9.07
N LEU A 198 6.20 12.61 -8.03
CA LEU A 198 5.63 13.47 -7.01
C LEU A 198 6.35 14.83 -6.99
N SER A 199 5.60 15.88 -6.68
CA SER A 199 6.14 17.21 -6.46
C SER A 199 5.86 17.60 -5.02
N ALA A 200 6.93 17.69 -4.22
CA ALA A 200 6.87 18.09 -2.82
C ALA A 200 8.15 18.79 -2.39
N ASP A 201 8.10 19.58 -1.32
CA ASP A 201 9.29 20.21 -0.76
C ASP A 201 10.17 19.20 -0.03
N TRP A 202 9.55 18.23 0.64
CA TRP A 202 10.23 17.21 1.42
C TRP A 202 9.65 15.82 1.20
N PHE A 203 10.55 14.83 1.25
CA PHE A 203 10.22 13.42 1.17
C PHE A 203 10.81 12.69 2.37
N VAL A 204 10.00 11.85 3.02
CA VAL A 204 10.40 11.05 4.17
C VAL A 204 10.08 9.59 3.90
N LYS A 205 10.98 8.71 4.34
CA LYS A 205 10.75 7.26 4.42
C LYS A 205 10.68 6.87 5.90
N THR A 206 9.69 6.08 6.28
CA THR A 206 9.61 5.42 7.58
C THR A 206 9.15 3.97 7.41
N ASP A 207 9.33 3.16 8.45
CA ASP A 207 8.80 1.80 8.53
C ASP A 207 7.47 1.79 9.29
N ASP A 208 6.65 0.74 9.14
CA ASP A 208 5.30 0.65 9.72
C ASP A 208 5.24 0.28 11.21
N ASP A 209 6.39 0.12 11.83
CA ASP A 209 6.58 -0.01 13.28
C ASP A 209 7.11 1.28 13.92
N SER A 210 7.24 2.35 13.11
CA SER A 210 7.72 3.66 13.54
C SER A 210 6.63 4.72 13.32
N LEU A 211 6.49 5.64 14.28
CA LEU A 211 5.51 6.74 14.18
C LEU A 211 6.22 8.09 14.07
N ALA A 212 6.10 8.73 12.90
CA ALA A 212 6.67 10.05 12.65
C ALA A 212 5.83 11.16 13.31
N SER A 213 6.49 12.14 13.91
CA SER A 213 5.82 13.35 14.42
C SER A 213 5.61 14.35 13.30
N LEU A 214 4.45 14.32 12.63
CA LEU A 214 4.17 15.24 11.51
C LEU A 214 4.29 16.73 11.90
N PRO A 215 3.79 17.21 13.06
CA PRO A 215 3.93 18.62 13.41
C PRO A 215 5.38 19.09 13.51
N ARG A 216 6.32 18.20 13.84
CA ARG A 216 7.76 18.51 13.89
C ARG A 216 8.44 18.45 12.52
N LEU A 217 7.93 17.62 11.61
CA LEU A 217 8.44 17.51 10.24
C LEU A 217 7.86 18.59 9.31
N GLU A 218 6.72 19.18 9.69
CA GLU A 218 6.04 20.25 8.95
C GLU A 218 6.55 21.66 9.25
N ALA A 219 7.27 21.84 10.38
CA ALA A 219 7.78 23.10 10.92
C ALA A 219 9.10 23.52 10.27
#